data_AF-A0A7S2REB9-F1
#
_entry.id   AF-A0A7S2REB9-F1
#
_cell.length_a   1.000
_cell.length_b   1.000
_cell.length_c   1.000
_cell.angle_alpha   90.00
_cell.angle_beta   90.00
_cell.angle_gamma   90.00
#
_symmetry.space_group_name_H-M   'P 1'
#
loop_
_entity.id
_entity.type
_entity.pdbx_description
1 polymer ?
#
loop_
_entity_poly.entity_id
_entity_poly.type
_entity_poly.pdbx_seq_one_letter_code
_entity_poly.pdbx_strand_id
1 'polypeptide(L)'
;MEDKMLHKGFLTAKGKVDRDVLLDRKKISLHQFVTFRESLILAGLLLVNICLFICANVLVGAVEHVKFGISKPISSIIGNPDGYWFDLPVYDFGLESSFKLMNDAGAHAIAYLILLLSSVWPYVKSILLGVMWFVPVTRTTREWTLWTLDILGKWSFLDFYFIMILGVAFKISGDLKIDGVLNGGSLGSLTLSIECVAGVLLFILSAMMSLALTQHAVSAHFRAMYGEKGQMTKQERLVFKNKFSGKIGMFVLYLVGSLVSLGIYCWGITQNVFTFKYSGMLPKMLNTSDVSYTLYEMGYVFPEATYNYYGGCATFFMILYYCFCFVFPFMLYVSVPLVWAMNVFDFGAEHRRNALHFVQGCGAWAATDVFLLALGAGTMQLNVVIQQSIIAAAGQYKLPPWVAENWPALAPYDNGYKVLSLLCGGPGKDPCLQVDTTLEKGFWILLGAIVLFYFLGVSTAIALSPTILKKEDVKNLENASSSGAEETDLEAGTQKTVPQMEQPVAGSAAPVGDASESDIESEGPREPVHVQYSSSEDGDIGTPAPVHAEQNEVESLGEAAPVHVEQEEVESAGATPAPVHVEQP
;
A
#
# COMPACT_ATOMS: atom_id res chain seq x y z
N MET A 1 33.58 31.33 -7.76
CA MET A 1 32.85 30.35 -8.58
C MET A 1 32.33 30.99 -9.87
N GLU A 2 31.92 32.27 -9.84
CA GLU A 2 31.61 33.07 -11.03
C GLU A 2 32.76 33.16 -12.05
N ASP A 3 34.01 33.39 -11.62
CA ASP A 3 35.16 33.45 -12.54
C ASP A 3 35.48 32.14 -13.28
N LYS A 4 35.12 30.98 -12.73
CA LYS A 4 35.30 29.69 -13.41
C LYS A 4 34.21 29.38 -14.43
N MET A 5 33.07 30.09 -14.40
CA MET A 5 32.01 29.94 -15.40
C MET A 5 32.26 30.79 -16.65
N LEU A 6 33.00 31.89 -16.51
CA LEU A 6 33.41 32.76 -17.62
C LEU A 6 34.27 32.03 -18.66
N HIS A 7 35.05 31.02 -18.26
CA HIS A 7 36.00 30.36 -19.17
C HIS A 7 35.43 29.20 -19.99
N LYS A 8 34.18 28.76 -19.73
CA LYS A 8 33.57 27.59 -20.39
C LYS A 8 32.59 27.90 -21.54
N GLY A 9 32.63 29.12 -22.11
CA GLY A 9 31.83 29.42 -23.31
C GLY A 9 30.31 29.48 -23.09
N PHE A 10 29.86 29.65 -21.84
CA PHE A 10 28.42 29.79 -21.50
C PHE A 10 27.85 31.20 -21.74
N LEU A 11 28.68 32.13 -22.21
CA LEU A 11 28.22 33.44 -22.66
C LEU A 11 27.92 33.36 -24.16
N THR A 12 26.63 33.26 -24.49
CA THR A 12 26.16 33.66 -25.83
C THR A 12 26.56 35.13 -26.06
N ALA A 13 26.80 35.51 -27.31
CA ALA A 13 27.36 36.82 -27.72
C ALA A 13 26.56 38.07 -27.26
N LYS A 14 25.47 37.90 -26.51
CA LYS A 14 24.65 38.96 -25.89
C LYS A 14 24.83 39.14 -24.38
N GLY A 15 25.73 38.41 -23.71
CA GLY A 15 26.08 38.66 -22.30
C GLY A 15 24.96 38.42 -21.27
N LYS A 16 23.80 37.91 -21.69
CA LYS A 16 22.76 37.42 -20.78
C LYS A 16 23.13 35.99 -20.40
N VAL A 17 23.72 35.82 -19.21
CA VAL A 17 23.73 34.53 -18.52
C VAL A 17 22.28 34.05 -18.53
N ASP A 18 22.07 32.87 -19.10
CA ASP A 18 20.75 32.29 -19.27
C ASP A 18 20.16 32.04 -17.88
N ARG A 19 19.37 33.00 -17.39
CA ARG A 19 18.76 32.95 -16.05
C ARG A 19 17.97 31.67 -15.88
N ASP A 20 17.48 31.10 -16.98
CA ASP A 20 16.74 29.84 -17.00
C ASP A 20 17.63 28.67 -16.56
N VAL A 21 18.91 28.63 -16.94
CA VAL A 21 19.86 27.59 -16.51
C VAL A 21 20.21 27.69 -15.02
N LEU A 22 20.30 28.91 -14.47
CA LEU A 22 20.56 29.13 -13.04
C LEU A 22 19.33 28.87 -12.17
N LEU A 23 18.12 29.15 -12.69
CA LEU A 23 16.86 28.81 -12.02
C LEU A 23 16.61 27.30 -12.00
N ASP A 24 17.02 26.58 -13.05
CA ASP A 24 16.80 25.13 -13.19
C ASP A 24 17.57 24.27 -12.15
N ARG A 25 18.56 24.85 -11.47
CA ARG A 25 19.37 24.16 -10.45
C ARG A 25 19.12 24.60 -9.01
N LYS A 26 18.10 25.42 -8.73
CA LYS A 26 17.80 25.79 -7.34
C LYS A 26 17.22 24.59 -6.56
N LYS A 27 17.58 24.52 -5.27
CA LYS A 27 17.03 23.53 -4.31
C LYS A 27 15.54 23.81 -4.09
N ILE A 28 14.68 22.79 -4.01
CA ILE A 28 13.25 22.98 -3.68
C ILE A 28 13.12 23.63 -2.31
N SER A 29 13.90 23.14 -1.34
CA SER A 29 13.87 23.63 0.04
C SER A 29 14.26 25.10 0.20
N LEU A 30 14.86 25.70 -0.83
CA LEU A 30 15.22 27.13 -0.88
C LEU A 30 14.41 27.88 -1.93
N HIS A 31 13.42 27.24 -2.55
CA HIS A 31 12.54 27.91 -3.50
C HIS A 31 11.67 28.89 -2.72
N GLN A 32 11.49 30.11 -3.25
CA GLN A 32 10.71 31.17 -2.59
C GLN A 32 9.26 30.79 -2.27
N PHE A 33 8.73 29.72 -2.89
CA PHE A 33 7.37 29.21 -2.68
C PHE A 33 7.26 28.14 -1.61
N VAL A 34 8.40 27.58 -1.17
CA VAL A 34 8.45 26.62 -0.07
C VAL A 34 9.01 27.36 1.12
N THR A 35 8.18 27.51 2.14
CA THR A 35 8.62 28.18 3.36
C THR A 35 9.70 27.34 4.04
N PHE A 36 10.65 28.01 4.73
CA PHE A 36 11.65 27.31 5.54
C PHE A 36 11.00 26.35 6.55
N ARG A 37 9.82 26.72 7.07
CA ARG A 37 9.01 25.89 7.97
C ARG A 37 8.54 24.60 7.31
N GLU A 38 7.95 24.66 6.11
CA GLU A 38 7.55 23.46 5.36
C GLU A 38 8.74 22.53 5.10
N SER A 39 9.89 23.10 4.74
CA SER A 39 11.11 22.33 4.52
C SER A 39 11.58 21.60 5.78
N LEU A 40 11.55 22.26 6.94
CA LEU A 40 11.94 21.68 8.22
C LEU A 40 10.94 20.62 8.68
N ILE A 41 9.63 20.85 8.49
CA ILE A 41 8.57 19.89 8.80
C ILE A 41 8.73 18.64 7.95
N LEU A 42 8.92 18.77 6.62
CA LEU A 42 9.12 17.61 5.75
C LEU A 42 10.39 16.82 6.13
N ALA A 43 11.48 17.52 6.48
CA ALA A 43 12.69 16.90 6.98
C ALA A 43 12.43 16.06 8.24
N GLY A 44 11.76 16.67 9.23
CA GLY A 44 11.44 16.03 10.50
C GLY A 44 10.50 14.84 10.31
N LEU A 45 9.45 14.99 9.52
CA LEU A 45 8.51 13.90 9.21
C LEU A 45 9.21 12.75 8.45
N LEU A 46 10.14 13.04 7.53
CA LEU A 46 10.92 12.02 6.85
C LEU A 46 11.80 11.22 7.84
N LEU A 47 12.45 11.89 8.79
CA LEU A 47 13.24 11.23 9.84
C LEU A 47 12.36 10.38 10.75
N VAL A 48 11.21 10.91 11.19
CA VAL A 48 10.22 10.14 11.97
C VAL A 48 9.76 8.91 11.19
N ASN A 49 9.47 9.05 9.90
CA ASN A 49 9.05 7.94 9.05
C ASN A 49 10.13 6.85 8.93
N ILE A 50 11.41 7.23 8.79
CA ILE A 50 12.53 6.28 8.80
C ILE A 50 12.61 5.57 10.15
N CYS A 51 12.48 6.30 11.26
CA CYS A 51 12.47 5.71 12.60
C CYS A 51 11.29 4.74 12.77
N LEU A 52 10.10 5.07 12.28
CA LEU A 52 8.93 4.18 12.31
C LEU A 52 9.18 2.89 11.53
N PHE A 53 9.79 2.94 10.35
CA PHE A 53 10.18 1.72 9.63
C PHE A 53 11.21 0.88 10.38
N ILE A 54 12.20 1.50 11.02
CA ILE A 54 13.17 0.77 11.86
C ILE A 54 12.46 0.10 13.03
N CYS A 55 11.62 0.84 13.76
CA CYS A 55 10.85 0.28 14.87
C CYS A 55 9.94 -0.86 14.41
N ALA A 56 9.24 -0.70 13.29
CA ALA A 56 8.36 -1.71 12.74
C ALA A 56 9.08 -3.01 12.37
N ASN A 57 10.31 -2.91 11.83
CA ASN A 57 11.11 -4.08 11.44
C ASN A 57 11.80 -4.78 12.63
N VAL A 58 12.03 -4.06 13.74
CA VAL A 58 12.58 -4.62 14.98
C VAL A 58 11.50 -5.30 15.84
N LEU A 59 10.28 -4.77 15.81
CA LEU A 59 9.15 -5.32 16.56
C LEU A 59 8.59 -6.58 15.90
N VAL A 60 8.01 -7.46 16.72
CA VAL A 60 7.24 -8.62 16.23
C VAL A 60 6.05 -8.10 15.43
N GLY A 61 5.82 -8.71 14.26
CA GLY A 61 4.81 -8.27 13.32
C GLY A 61 3.47 -8.99 13.48
N ALA A 62 3.50 -10.31 13.62
CA ALA A 62 2.34 -11.13 13.91
C ALA A 62 2.71 -12.26 14.88
N VAL A 63 1.72 -12.76 15.63
CA VAL A 63 1.88 -13.91 16.52
C VAL A 63 0.86 -14.96 16.08
N GLU A 64 1.30 -16.20 15.90
CA GLU A 64 0.42 -17.33 15.64
C GLU A 64 -0.15 -17.85 16.96
N HIS A 65 -1.48 -17.93 17.05
CA HIS A 65 -2.18 -18.46 18.21
C HIS A 65 -2.91 -19.74 17.82
N VAL A 66 -2.59 -20.82 18.54
CA VAL A 66 -3.38 -22.05 18.51
C VAL A 66 -4.29 -22.06 19.72
N LYS A 67 -5.61 -21.95 19.50
CA LYS A 67 -6.61 -22.19 20.54
C LYS A 67 -7.10 -23.62 20.47
N PHE A 68 -6.91 -24.36 21.55
CA PHE A 68 -7.48 -25.69 21.72
C PHE A 68 -8.57 -25.64 22.79
N GLY A 69 -9.81 -25.95 22.42
CA GLY A 69 -10.96 -26.07 23.32
C GLY A 69 -11.31 -27.52 23.56
N ILE A 70 -11.46 -27.96 24.81
CA ILE A 70 -12.01 -29.28 25.13
C ILE A 70 -13.55 -29.18 25.11
N SER A 71 -14.22 -30.14 24.45
CA SER A 71 -15.67 -30.09 24.27
C SER A 71 -16.42 -30.20 25.61
N LYS A 72 -17.59 -29.55 25.67
CA LYS A 72 -18.47 -29.52 26.86
C LYS A 72 -18.77 -30.89 27.50
N PRO A 73 -19.00 -31.98 26.74
CA PRO A 73 -19.22 -33.30 27.33
C PRO A 73 -18.04 -33.74 28.20
N ILE A 74 -16.81 -33.55 27.71
CA ILE A 74 -15.58 -33.93 28.43
C ILE A 74 -15.30 -32.92 29.54
N SER A 75 -15.46 -31.63 29.29
CA SER A 75 -15.19 -30.61 30.30
C SER A 75 -16.15 -30.70 31.50
N SER A 76 -17.40 -31.12 31.27
CA SER A 76 -18.37 -31.36 32.35
C SER A 76 -17.97 -32.53 33.26
N ILE A 77 -17.30 -33.55 32.73
CA ILE A 77 -16.72 -34.66 33.51
C ILE A 77 -15.54 -34.16 34.36
N ILE A 78 -14.81 -33.15 33.86
CA ILE A 78 -13.66 -32.51 34.53
C ILE A 78 -14.10 -31.29 35.38
N GLY A 79 -15.41 -31.11 35.59
CA GLY A 79 -15.95 -30.10 36.53
C GLY A 79 -15.96 -28.66 36.02
N ASN A 80 -15.75 -28.41 34.72
CA ASN A 80 -15.90 -27.08 34.12
C ASN A 80 -16.94 -27.09 32.99
N PRO A 81 -18.17 -26.58 33.20
CA PRO A 81 -19.24 -26.61 32.21
C PRO A 81 -18.99 -25.69 31.00
N ASP A 82 -18.07 -24.73 31.11
CA ASP A 82 -17.80 -23.73 30.06
C ASP A 82 -16.70 -24.16 29.08
N GLY A 83 -16.04 -25.31 29.34
CA GLY A 83 -14.92 -25.79 28.56
C GLY A 83 -13.58 -25.28 29.08
N TYR A 84 -12.49 -25.95 28.70
CA TYR A 84 -11.14 -25.44 28.90
C TYR A 84 -10.62 -24.98 27.55
N TRP A 85 -10.19 -23.72 27.47
CA TRP A 85 -9.52 -23.16 26.31
C TRP A 85 -8.05 -22.94 26.66
N PHE A 86 -7.17 -23.51 25.84
CA PHE A 86 -5.74 -23.32 25.92
C PHE A 86 -5.34 -22.44 24.76
N ASP A 87 -4.83 -21.26 25.06
CA ASP A 87 -4.27 -20.35 24.08
C ASP A 87 -2.75 -20.45 24.16
N LEU A 88 -2.16 -20.90 23.06
CA LEU A 88 -0.72 -21.12 22.95
C LEU A 88 -0.19 -20.17 21.88
N PRO A 89 0.59 -19.13 22.24
CA PRO A 89 1.35 -18.38 21.26
C PRO A 89 2.44 -19.31 20.75
N VAL A 90 2.35 -19.70 19.49
CA VAL A 90 3.19 -20.77 18.95
C VAL A 90 4.38 -20.24 18.19
N TYR A 91 4.24 -19.07 17.55
CA TYR A 91 5.32 -18.49 16.76
C TYR A 91 5.21 -16.98 16.59
N ASP A 92 6.33 -16.28 16.80
CA ASP A 92 6.47 -14.86 16.54
C ASP A 92 6.99 -14.61 15.11
N PHE A 93 6.13 -14.07 14.26
CA PHE A 93 6.49 -13.61 12.92
C PHE A 93 7.12 -12.21 13.00
N GLY A 94 8.44 -12.20 13.20
CA GLY A 94 9.29 -11.06 12.87
C GLY A 94 9.72 -11.12 11.40
N LEU A 95 10.16 -10.00 10.83
CA LEU A 95 10.64 -9.95 9.45
C LEU A 95 11.83 -10.91 9.22
N GLU A 96 12.80 -10.91 10.14
CA GLU A 96 13.99 -11.76 10.04
C GLU A 96 13.66 -13.25 10.21
N SER A 97 12.84 -13.60 11.21
CA SER A 97 12.44 -14.99 11.46
C SER A 97 11.59 -15.52 10.32
N SER A 98 10.68 -14.71 9.78
CA SER A 98 9.86 -15.06 8.61
C SER A 98 10.71 -15.25 7.36
N PHE A 99 11.69 -14.38 7.11
CA PHE A 99 12.60 -14.53 5.99
C PHE A 99 13.41 -15.82 6.08
N LYS A 100 14.05 -16.09 7.23
CA LYS A 100 14.82 -17.32 7.44
C LYS A 100 13.95 -18.57 7.24
N LEU A 101 12.78 -18.58 7.88
CA LEU A 101 11.82 -19.68 7.77
C LEU A 101 11.40 -19.94 6.31
N MET A 102 10.98 -18.90 5.58
CA MET A 102 10.56 -19.05 4.18
C MET A 102 11.73 -19.43 3.26
N ASN A 103 12.93 -18.93 3.53
CA ASN A 103 14.11 -19.27 2.74
C ASN A 103 14.52 -20.74 2.95
N ASP A 104 14.53 -21.19 4.20
CA ASP A 104 14.87 -22.58 4.56
C ASP A 104 13.80 -23.56 4.08
N ALA A 105 12.55 -23.09 3.99
CA ALA A 105 11.44 -23.79 3.38
C ALA A 105 11.55 -23.98 1.85
N GLY A 106 12.49 -23.30 1.18
CA GLY A 106 12.57 -23.24 -0.28
C GLY A 106 11.58 -22.27 -0.93
N ALA A 107 10.84 -21.49 -0.15
CA ALA A 107 9.96 -20.42 -0.62
C ALA A 107 10.74 -19.13 -0.94
N HIS A 108 11.82 -19.28 -1.74
CA HIS A 108 12.76 -18.18 -2.02
C HIS A 108 12.09 -16.97 -2.67
N ALA A 109 11.14 -17.17 -3.60
CA ALA A 109 10.52 -16.08 -4.34
C ALA A 109 9.76 -15.14 -3.41
N ILE A 110 8.90 -15.67 -2.52
CA ILE A 110 8.16 -14.87 -1.53
C ILE A 110 9.13 -14.28 -0.50
N ALA A 111 10.12 -15.06 -0.01
CA ALA A 111 11.08 -14.58 0.98
C ALA A 111 11.83 -13.33 0.50
N TYR A 112 12.39 -13.37 -0.71
CA TYR A 112 13.10 -12.22 -1.30
C TYR A 112 12.15 -11.08 -1.68
N LEU A 113 10.91 -11.38 -2.08
CA LEU A 113 9.91 -10.36 -2.39
C LEU A 113 9.56 -9.54 -1.14
N ILE A 114 9.31 -10.20 -0.01
CA ILE A 114 9.01 -9.55 1.28
C ILE A 114 10.24 -8.78 1.77
N LEU A 115 11.44 -9.37 1.73
CA LEU A 115 12.67 -8.68 2.13
C LEU A 115 12.90 -7.40 1.28
N LEU A 116 12.69 -7.49 -0.04
CA LEU A 116 12.92 -6.37 -0.93
C LEU A 116 11.85 -5.28 -0.77
N LEU A 117 10.56 -5.64 -0.69
CA LEU A 117 9.46 -4.67 -0.68
C LEU A 117 9.11 -4.13 0.72
N SER A 118 9.30 -4.91 1.78
CA SER A 118 9.05 -4.48 3.17
C SER A 118 10.28 -3.91 3.84
N SER A 119 11.47 -4.42 3.53
CA SER A 119 12.70 -3.97 4.19
C SER A 119 13.45 -2.96 3.33
N VAL A 120 13.93 -3.35 2.15
CA VAL A 120 14.84 -2.50 1.37
C VAL A 120 14.14 -1.29 0.77
N TRP A 121 13.00 -1.50 0.12
CA TRP A 121 12.29 -0.49 -0.65
C TRP A 121 11.88 0.75 0.17
N PRO A 122 11.28 0.63 1.37
CA PRO A 122 10.87 1.80 2.14
C PRO A 122 12.02 2.74 2.53
N TYR A 123 13.21 2.19 2.79
CA TYR A 123 14.41 3.00 3.06
C TYR A 123 14.95 3.66 1.80
N VAL A 124 15.07 2.91 0.70
CA VAL A 124 15.52 3.46 -0.60
C VAL A 124 14.60 4.60 -1.03
N LYS A 125 13.28 4.40 -0.94
CA LYS A 125 12.27 5.43 -1.24
C LYS A 125 12.45 6.66 -0.36
N SER A 126 12.59 6.49 0.96
CA SER A 126 12.73 7.60 1.91
C SER A 126 14.02 8.39 1.68
N ILE A 127 15.13 7.71 1.39
CA ILE A 127 16.41 8.35 1.06
C ILE A 127 16.29 9.13 -0.26
N LEU A 128 15.74 8.51 -1.31
CA LEU A 128 15.56 9.18 -2.60
C LEU A 128 14.65 10.41 -2.48
N LEU A 129 13.59 10.33 -1.68
CA LEU A 129 12.72 11.47 -1.38
C LEU A 129 13.50 12.60 -0.69
N GLY A 130 14.33 12.26 0.30
CA GLY A 130 15.23 13.22 0.95
C GLY A 130 16.23 13.85 -0.01
N VAL A 131 16.86 13.06 -0.89
CA VAL A 131 17.78 13.56 -1.92
C VAL A 131 17.06 14.53 -2.86
N MET A 132 15.88 14.17 -3.36
CA MET A 132 15.11 15.04 -4.26
C MET A 132 14.71 16.37 -3.60
N TRP A 133 14.54 16.36 -2.28
CA TRP A 133 14.16 17.54 -1.51
C TRP A 133 15.34 18.49 -1.23
N PHE A 134 16.47 17.96 -0.75
CA PHE A 134 17.61 18.77 -0.29
C PHE A 134 18.68 19.02 -1.35
N VAL A 135 18.78 18.15 -2.36
CA VAL A 135 19.82 18.24 -3.39
C VAL A 135 19.29 19.04 -4.60
N PRO A 136 20.10 19.98 -5.14
CA PRO A 136 19.76 20.66 -6.38
C PRO A 136 19.92 19.70 -7.55
N VAL A 137 18.81 19.04 -7.91
CA VAL A 137 18.70 18.15 -9.08
C VAL A 137 18.02 18.92 -10.20
N THR A 138 18.33 18.57 -11.46
CA THR A 138 17.66 19.13 -12.63
C THR A 138 16.15 18.89 -12.56
N ARG A 139 15.36 19.81 -13.11
CA ARG A 139 13.90 19.74 -13.10
C ARG A 139 13.38 18.39 -13.61
N THR A 140 13.85 17.97 -14.78
CA THR A 140 13.37 16.75 -15.43
C THR A 140 13.64 15.50 -14.59
N THR A 141 14.87 15.35 -14.08
CA THR A 141 15.22 14.20 -13.25
C THR A 141 14.40 14.20 -11.96
N ARG A 142 14.22 15.35 -11.31
CA ARG A 142 13.42 15.47 -10.10
C ARG A 142 11.94 15.11 -10.33
N GLU A 143 11.34 15.64 -11.39
CA GLU A 143 9.94 15.36 -11.74
C GLU A 143 9.73 13.86 -11.99
N TRP A 144 10.61 13.25 -12.79
CA TRP A 144 10.58 11.80 -13.05
C TRP A 144 10.80 10.98 -11.78
N THR A 145 11.80 11.30 -10.97
CA THR A 145 12.07 10.55 -9.74
C THR A 145 10.91 10.66 -8.75
N LEU A 146 10.37 11.86 -8.50
CA LEU A 146 9.24 12.03 -7.59
C LEU A 146 7.99 11.28 -8.10
N TRP A 147 7.73 11.33 -9.41
CA TRP A 147 6.63 10.57 -10.01
C TRP A 147 6.82 9.06 -9.91
N THR A 148 8.04 8.56 -10.14
CA THR A 148 8.37 7.14 -9.95
C THR A 148 8.25 6.71 -8.49
N LEU A 149 8.72 7.51 -7.53
CA LEU A 149 8.59 7.22 -6.09
C LEU A 149 7.13 7.17 -5.66
N ASP A 150 6.27 7.98 -6.28
CA ASP A 150 4.84 8.01 -6.00
C ASP A 150 4.14 6.74 -6.50
N ILE A 151 4.37 6.37 -7.77
CA ILE A 151 3.82 5.15 -8.38
C ILE A 151 4.33 3.89 -7.65
N LEU A 152 5.63 3.84 -7.35
CA LEU A 152 6.22 2.69 -6.69
C LEU A 152 5.92 2.65 -5.17
N GLY A 153 5.40 3.75 -4.61
CA GLY A 153 5.15 3.87 -3.19
C GLY A 153 4.14 2.85 -2.64
N LYS A 154 3.08 2.56 -3.40
CA LYS A 154 2.01 1.65 -2.99
C LYS A 154 2.41 0.18 -2.91
N TRP A 155 3.50 -0.20 -3.59
CA TRP A 155 4.00 -1.58 -3.56
C TRP A 155 4.54 -1.98 -2.18
N SER A 156 4.80 -1.01 -1.30
CA SER A 156 5.09 -1.25 0.12
C SER A 156 3.92 -1.90 0.87
N PHE A 157 2.70 -1.87 0.33
CA PHE A 157 1.52 -2.55 0.90
C PHE A 157 1.43 -4.04 0.52
N LEU A 158 2.38 -4.58 -0.25
CA LEU A 158 2.35 -5.99 -0.61
C LEU A 158 2.30 -6.91 0.62
N ASP A 159 3.08 -6.58 1.65
CA ASP A 159 3.16 -7.33 2.91
C ASP A 159 1.89 -7.23 3.75
N PHE A 160 1.27 -6.05 3.77
CA PHE A 160 -0.05 -5.86 4.37
C PHE A 160 -1.08 -6.83 3.78
N TYR A 161 -1.12 -6.94 2.44
CA TYR A 161 -2.03 -7.87 1.79
C TYR A 161 -1.63 -9.33 2.00
N PHE A 162 -0.34 -9.64 2.05
CA PHE A 162 0.14 -11.00 2.31
C PHE A 162 -0.25 -11.47 3.72
N ILE A 163 -0.08 -10.63 4.74
CA ILE A 163 -0.53 -10.91 6.11
C ILE A 163 -2.05 -11.09 6.17
N MET A 164 -2.82 -10.31 5.41
CA MET A 164 -4.27 -10.55 5.32
C MET A 164 -4.60 -11.92 4.73
N ILE A 165 -3.96 -12.28 3.62
CA ILE A 165 -4.12 -13.57 2.93
C ILE A 165 -3.74 -14.72 3.87
N LEU A 166 -2.59 -14.61 4.55
CA LEU A 166 -2.16 -15.57 5.57
C LEU A 166 -3.21 -15.67 6.69
N GLY A 167 -3.63 -14.55 7.26
CA GLY A 167 -4.62 -14.53 8.34
C GLY A 167 -5.87 -15.32 7.99
N VAL A 168 -6.43 -15.11 6.79
CA VAL A 168 -7.61 -15.86 6.33
C VAL A 168 -7.28 -17.31 5.99
N ALA A 169 -6.11 -17.61 5.40
CA ALA A 169 -5.68 -18.97 5.10
C ALA A 169 -5.47 -19.83 6.35
N PHE A 170 -5.04 -19.21 7.46
CA PHE A 170 -4.84 -19.87 8.74
C PHE A 170 -6.12 -19.98 9.58
N LYS A 171 -7.24 -19.36 9.16
CA LYS A 171 -8.55 -19.47 9.84
C LYS A 171 -9.12 -20.87 9.62
N ILE A 172 -8.64 -21.82 10.39
CA ILE A 172 -9.16 -23.18 10.44
C ILE A 172 -9.76 -23.37 11.81
N SER A 173 -11.09 -23.48 11.85
CA SER A 173 -11.85 -23.76 13.06
C SER A 173 -12.78 -24.94 12.81
N GLY A 174 -12.77 -25.93 13.68
CA GLY A 174 -13.69 -27.05 13.59
C GLY A 174 -13.72 -27.90 14.86
N ASP A 175 -14.75 -28.72 14.95
CA ASP A 175 -14.86 -29.76 15.97
C ASP A 175 -13.99 -30.97 15.57
N LEU A 176 -13.06 -31.36 16.43
CA LEU A 176 -12.25 -32.55 16.27
C LEU A 176 -13.13 -33.79 16.46
N LYS A 177 -13.41 -34.48 15.35
CA LYS A 177 -14.10 -35.77 15.34
C LYS A 177 -13.10 -36.87 15.07
N ILE A 178 -12.89 -37.75 16.07
CA ILE A 178 -12.06 -38.95 15.90
C ILE A 178 -13.01 -40.14 15.77
N ASP A 179 -13.24 -40.57 14.53
CA ASP A 179 -14.05 -41.74 14.22
C ASP A 179 -13.49 -42.97 14.95
N GLY A 180 -14.31 -43.60 15.79
CA GLY A 180 -13.98 -44.83 16.51
C GLY A 180 -13.61 -44.67 18.00
N VAL A 181 -13.36 -43.46 18.50
CA VAL A 181 -13.07 -43.23 19.94
C VAL A 181 -14.31 -42.73 20.69
N LEU A 182 -15.02 -41.79 20.09
CA LEU A 182 -16.28 -41.26 20.61
C LEU A 182 -17.34 -41.57 19.55
N ASN A 183 -18.43 -42.24 19.91
CA ASN A 183 -19.55 -42.61 19.02
C ASN A 183 -20.25 -41.36 18.43
N GLY A 184 -19.58 -40.61 17.55
CA GLY A 184 -20.03 -39.34 16.98
C GLY A 184 -19.83 -38.10 17.87
N GLY A 185 -19.13 -38.21 19.00
CA GLY A 185 -18.86 -37.08 19.89
C GLY A 185 -17.70 -36.21 19.42
N SER A 186 -17.83 -34.88 19.50
CA SER A 186 -16.71 -33.94 19.35
C SER A 186 -15.80 -34.05 20.57
N LEU A 187 -14.49 -34.22 20.35
CA LEU A 187 -13.49 -34.29 21.41
C LEU A 187 -13.10 -32.88 21.91
N GLY A 188 -13.25 -31.89 21.03
CA GLY A 188 -12.86 -30.51 21.27
C GLY A 188 -13.00 -29.68 20.01
N SER A 189 -12.80 -28.37 20.13
CA SER A 189 -12.66 -27.45 19.02
C SER A 189 -11.19 -27.07 18.89
N LEU A 190 -10.67 -27.08 17.67
CA LEU A 190 -9.36 -26.50 17.37
C LEU A 190 -9.58 -25.27 16.51
N THR A 191 -9.02 -24.13 16.94
CA THR A 191 -9.02 -22.90 16.17
C THR A 191 -7.59 -22.42 16.01
N LEU A 192 -7.13 -22.37 14.76
CA LEU A 192 -5.90 -21.73 14.37
C LEU A 192 -6.21 -20.28 13.96
N SER A 193 -5.46 -19.32 14.48
CA SER A 193 -5.68 -17.90 14.18
C SER A 193 -4.38 -17.11 14.27
N ILE A 194 -4.27 -16.04 13.50
CA ILE A 194 -3.14 -15.11 13.58
C ILE A 194 -3.58 -13.87 14.33
N GLU A 195 -2.74 -13.41 15.27
CA GLU A 195 -2.87 -12.10 15.89
C GLU A 195 -1.91 -11.10 15.22
N CYS A 196 -2.44 -9.98 14.75
CA CYS A 196 -1.62 -8.88 14.25
C CYS A 196 -1.17 -8.01 15.43
N VAL A 197 0.14 -7.87 15.62
CA VAL A 197 0.73 -7.07 16.71
C VAL A 197 1.26 -5.72 16.19
N ALA A 198 1.82 -4.94 17.11
CA ALA A 198 2.19 -3.55 16.88
C ALA A 198 3.19 -3.34 15.73
N GLY A 199 4.08 -4.31 15.43
CA GLY A 199 5.07 -4.18 14.37
C GLY A 199 4.44 -3.93 12.99
N VAL A 200 3.43 -4.71 12.61
CA VAL A 200 2.76 -4.55 11.30
C VAL A 200 1.93 -3.27 11.25
N LEU A 201 1.29 -2.88 12.36
CA LEU A 201 0.59 -1.59 12.42
C LEU A 201 1.52 -0.41 12.19
N LEU A 202 2.67 -0.40 12.87
CA LEU A 202 3.69 0.64 12.69
C LEU A 202 4.25 0.62 11.26
N PHE A 203 4.43 -0.55 10.68
CA PHE A 203 4.85 -0.70 9.29
C PHE A 203 3.85 -0.04 8.33
N ILE A 204 2.57 -0.36 8.46
CA ILE A 204 1.49 0.18 7.62
C ILE A 204 1.38 1.70 7.79
N LEU A 205 1.39 2.20 9.03
CA LEU A 205 1.34 3.63 9.31
C LEU A 205 2.54 4.36 8.69
N SER A 206 3.73 3.77 8.76
CA SER A 206 4.93 4.30 8.11
C SER A 206 4.83 4.27 6.58
N ALA A 207 4.25 3.21 5.99
CA ALA A 207 4.00 3.15 4.55
C ALA A 207 3.01 4.23 4.08
N MET A 208 1.92 4.44 4.83
CA MET A 208 0.94 5.50 4.57
C MET A 208 1.56 6.89 4.70
N MET A 209 2.34 7.12 5.76
CA MET A 209 3.03 8.40 5.98
C MET A 209 4.06 8.65 4.86
N SER A 210 4.81 7.64 4.43
CA SER A 210 5.71 7.72 3.28
C SER A 210 5.00 8.14 1.98
N LEU A 211 3.82 7.60 1.70
CA LEU A 211 2.98 8.00 0.56
C LEU A 211 2.52 9.45 0.67
N ALA A 212 2.01 9.85 1.84
CA ALA A 212 1.59 11.22 2.10
C ALA A 212 2.74 12.23 1.93
N LEU A 213 3.95 11.91 2.39
CA LEU A 213 5.14 12.74 2.21
C LEU A 213 5.54 12.85 0.75
N THR A 214 5.44 11.76 -0.01
CA THR A 214 5.75 11.76 -1.45
C THR A 214 4.75 12.64 -2.22
N GLN A 215 3.46 12.50 -1.95
CA GLN A 215 2.40 13.34 -2.51
C GLN A 215 2.58 14.82 -2.17
N HIS A 216 2.94 15.13 -0.93
CA HIS A 216 3.26 16.50 -0.53
C HIS A 216 4.46 17.05 -1.30
N ALA A 217 5.53 16.27 -1.44
CA ALA A 217 6.73 16.69 -2.17
C ALA A 217 6.45 16.92 -3.66
N VAL A 218 5.66 16.04 -4.29
CA VAL A 218 5.17 16.19 -5.66
C VAL A 218 4.36 17.49 -5.79
N SER A 219 3.39 17.72 -4.91
CA SER A 219 2.57 18.94 -4.90
C SER A 219 3.39 20.21 -4.72
N ALA A 220 4.36 20.21 -3.78
CA ALA A 220 5.28 21.33 -3.57
C ALA A 220 6.17 21.58 -4.79
N HIS A 221 6.67 20.52 -5.43
CA HIS A 221 7.43 20.63 -6.67
C HIS A 221 6.59 21.29 -7.77
N PHE A 222 5.35 20.83 -7.98
CA PHE A 222 4.44 21.42 -8.97
C PHE A 222 4.11 22.89 -8.65
N ARG A 223 3.86 23.25 -7.39
CA ARG A 223 3.65 24.65 -6.98
C ARG A 223 4.87 25.52 -7.28
N ALA A 224 6.09 25.04 -7.00
CA ALA A 224 7.31 25.78 -7.29
C ALA A 224 7.50 26.01 -8.80
N MET A 225 7.17 25.03 -9.64
CA MET A 225 7.37 25.11 -11.10
C MET A 225 6.32 25.97 -11.82
N TYR A 226 5.08 26.00 -11.33
CA TYR A 226 3.95 26.63 -12.04
C TYR A 226 3.36 27.84 -11.31
N GLY A 227 3.72 28.09 -10.05
CA GLY A 227 3.20 29.19 -9.25
C GLY A 227 3.71 30.59 -9.65
N GLU A 228 4.87 30.68 -10.29
CA GLU A 228 5.53 31.97 -10.56
C GLU A 228 4.96 32.75 -11.76
N LYS A 229 4.17 32.09 -12.64
CA LYS A 229 3.66 32.69 -13.87
C LYS A 229 2.20 32.36 -14.11
N GLY A 230 1.32 32.78 -13.20
CA GLY A 230 -0.14 32.68 -13.32
C GLY A 230 -0.76 33.36 -14.56
N GLN A 231 0.04 33.95 -15.45
CA GLN A 231 -0.39 34.31 -16.79
C GLN A 231 0.09 33.22 -17.75
N MET A 232 -0.78 32.25 -18.03
CA MET A 232 -0.75 31.60 -19.36
C MET A 232 -0.66 32.73 -20.36
N THR A 233 0.39 32.72 -21.17
CA THR A 233 0.53 33.72 -22.22
C THR A 233 -0.72 33.65 -23.11
N LYS A 234 -1.23 34.79 -23.57
CA LYS A 234 -2.41 34.83 -24.46
C LYS A 234 -2.28 33.86 -25.65
N GLN A 235 -1.04 33.58 -26.06
CA GLN A 235 -0.65 32.65 -27.10
C GLN A 235 -0.99 31.18 -26.75
N GLU A 236 -0.71 30.72 -25.52
CA GLU A 236 -1.10 29.38 -25.06
C GLU A 236 -2.62 29.19 -25.06
N ARG A 237 -3.41 30.22 -24.73
CA ARG A 237 -4.88 30.16 -24.82
C ARG A 237 -5.38 30.03 -26.27
N LEU A 238 -4.71 30.66 -27.23
CA LEU A 238 -5.12 30.66 -28.64
C LEU A 238 -4.82 29.32 -29.32
N VAL A 239 -3.64 28.73 -29.06
CA VAL A 239 -3.28 27.39 -29.57
C VAL A 239 -4.25 26.33 -29.04
N PHE A 240 -4.71 26.48 -27.79
CA PHE A 240 -5.65 25.55 -27.18
C PHE A 240 -7.06 25.59 -27.79
N LYS A 241 -7.48 26.75 -28.32
CA LYS A 241 -8.82 27.00 -28.84
C LYS A 241 -9.05 26.41 -30.24
N ASN A 242 -8.02 26.34 -31.07
CA ASN A 242 -8.14 25.87 -32.46
C ASN A 242 -8.13 24.34 -32.66
N LYS A 243 -7.90 23.53 -31.60
CA LYS A 243 -7.96 22.05 -31.66
C LYS A 243 -9.27 21.46 -31.08
N PHE A 244 -10.37 22.24 -31.03
CA PHE A 244 -11.60 21.87 -30.32
C PHE A 244 -12.33 20.63 -30.90
N SER A 245 -12.34 20.43 -32.22
CA SER A 245 -13.10 19.34 -32.87
C SER A 245 -12.61 17.92 -32.53
N GLY A 246 -11.30 17.74 -32.27
CA GLY A 246 -10.75 16.43 -31.87
C GLY A 246 -10.93 16.09 -30.39
N LYS A 247 -11.20 17.08 -29.53
CA LYS A 247 -11.27 16.89 -28.07
C LYS A 247 -12.52 16.15 -27.62
N ILE A 248 -13.66 16.39 -28.28
CA ILE A 248 -14.93 15.74 -27.95
C ILE A 248 -14.84 14.24 -28.21
N GLY A 249 -14.29 13.83 -29.36
CA GLY A 249 -14.10 12.41 -29.68
C GLY A 249 -13.21 11.68 -28.66
N MET A 250 -12.08 12.31 -28.28
CA MET A 250 -11.21 11.75 -27.23
C MET A 250 -11.92 11.70 -25.88
N PHE A 251 -12.66 12.74 -25.49
CA PHE A 251 -13.45 12.73 -24.26
C PHE A 251 -14.48 11.60 -24.22
N VAL A 252 -15.25 11.41 -25.30
CA VAL A 252 -16.22 10.32 -25.40
C VAL A 252 -15.52 8.97 -25.31
N LEU A 253 -14.37 8.80 -25.98
CA LEU A 253 -13.57 7.58 -25.92
C LEU A 253 -13.10 7.28 -24.48
N TYR A 254 -12.55 8.25 -23.76
CA TYR A 254 -12.08 8.06 -22.38
C TYR A 254 -13.23 7.88 -21.40
N LEU A 255 -14.36 8.57 -21.59
CA LEU A 255 -15.56 8.41 -20.77
C LEU A 255 -16.12 7.00 -20.93
N VAL A 256 -16.37 6.56 -22.16
CA VAL A 256 -16.87 5.22 -22.45
C VAL A 256 -15.87 4.16 -21.98
N GLY A 257 -14.58 4.33 -22.28
CA GLY A 257 -13.53 3.41 -21.84
C GLY A 257 -13.45 3.29 -20.32
N SER A 258 -13.52 4.41 -19.59
CA SER A 258 -13.50 4.41 -18.11
C SER A 258 -14.76 3.78 -17.53
N LEU A 259 -15.94 4.04 -18.11
CA LEU A 259 -17.20 3.42 -17.68
C LEU A 259 -17.23 1.91 -17.95
N VAL A 260 -16.74 1.46 -19.10
CA VAL A 260 -16.60 0.04 -19.42
C VAL A 260 -15.63 -0.62 -18.45
N SER A 261 -14.45 -0.02 -18.24
CA SER A 261 -13.45 -0.56 -17.31
C SER A 261 -13.95 -0.59 -15.86
N LEU A 262 -14.68 0.43 -15.41
CA LEU A 262 -15.35 0.45 -14.12
C LEU A 262 -16.44 -0.63 -14.01
N GLY A 263 -17.21 -0.86 -15.08
CA GLY A 263 -18.20 -1.94 -15.13
C GLY A 263 -17.56 -3.32 -14.99
N ILE A 264 -16.46 -3.57 -15.70
CA ILE A 264 -15.68 -4.82 -15.59
C ILE A 264 -15.08 -4.94 -14.17
N TYR A 265 -14.58 -3.84 -13.60
CA TYR A 265 -14.05 -3.80 -12.24
C TYR A 265 -15.11 -4.18 -11.20
N CYS A 266 -16.27 -3.52 -11.23
CA CYS A 266 -17.41 -3.82 -10.35
C CYS A 266 -17.90 -5.25 -10.53
N TRP A 267 -17.91 -5.78 -11.77
CA TRP A 267 -18.22 -7.18 -12.00
C TRP A 267 -17.18 -8.10 -11.36
N GLY A 268 -15.88 -7.84 -11.59
CA GLY A 268 -14.78 -8.62 -11.01
C GLY A 268 -14.80 -8.66 -9.49
N ILE A 269 -15.19 -7.57 -8.81
CA ILE A 269 -15.34 -7.50 -7.35
C ILE A 269 -16.32 -8.56 -6.82
N THR A 270 -17.41 -8.82 -7.56
CA THR A 270 -18.47 -9.73 -7.15
C THR A 270 -18.19 -11.19 -7.51
N GLN A 271 -17.14 -11.46 -8.28
CA GLN A 271 -16.72 -12.81 -8.64
C GLN A 271 -15.70 -13.33 -7.62
N ASN A 272 -15.70 -14.64 -7.40
CA ASN A 272 -14.66 -15.30 -6.61
C ASN A 272 -13.30 -15.01 -7.24
N VAL A 273 -12.36 -14.52 -6.43
CA VAL A 273 -11.02 -14.13 -6.85
C VAL A 273 -10.05 -15.28 -6.61
N PHE A 274 -10.20 -16.01 -5.50
CA PHE A 274 -9.41 -17.20 -5.19
C PHE A 274 -10.18 -18.18 -4.32
N THR A 275 -9.68 -19.41 -4.26
CA THR A 275 -10.19 -20.49 -3.42
C THR A 275 -9.04 -21.11 -2.64
N PHE A 276 -9.22 -21.29 -1.32
CA PHE A 276 -8.34 -22.12 -0.50
C PHE A 276 -8.84 -23.55 -0.51
N LYS A 277 -7.95 -24.46 -0.89
CA LYS A 277 -8.16 -25.90 -0.85
C LYS A 277 -7.40 -26.49 0.32
N TYR A 278 -8.16 -27.00 1.29
CA TYR A 278 -7.59 -27.54 2.51
C TYR A 278 -7.40 -29.05 2.35
N SER A 279 -6.17 -29.49 2.42
CA SER A 279 -5.79 -30.91 2.38
C SER A 279 -4.87 -31.27 3.54
N GLY A 280 -4.62 -32.56 3.71
CA GLY A 280 -3.92 -33.09 4.88
C GLY A 280 -4.87 -33.72 5.90
N MET A 281 -4.28 -34.19 7.01
CA MET A 281 -5.01 -34.89 8.06
C MET A 281 -5.87 -33.95 8.90
N LEU A 282 -5.37 -32.73 9.16
CA LEU A 282 -6.03 -31.77 10.03
C LEU A 282 -7.37 -31.27 9.45
N PRO A 283 -7.46 -30.81 8.18
CA PRO A 283 -8.75 -30.42 7.60
C PRO A 283 -9.76 -31.56 7.53
N LYS A 284 -9.30 -32.80 7.30
CA LYS A 284 -10.17 -33.99 7.30
C LYS A 284 -10.78 -34.24 8.68
N MET A 285 -9.98 -34.11 9.76
CA MET A 285 -10.46 -34.24 11.14
C MET A 285 -11.45 -33.14 11.55
N LEU A 286 -11.26 -31.95 11.00
CA LEU A 286 -12.10 -30.78 11.27
C LEU A 286 -13.30 -30.67 10.32
N ASN A 287 -13.41 -31.58 9.34
CA ASN A 287 -14.39 -31.54 8.27
C ASN A 287 -14.45 -30.17 7.57
N THR A 288 -13.28 -29.58 7.34
CA THR A 288 -13.14 -28.28 6.68
C THR A 288 -13.34 -28.45 5.17
N SER A 289 -14.26 -27.69 4.60
CA SER A 289 -14.46 -27.63 3.15
C SER A 289 -13.58 -26.55 2.51
N ASP A 290 -13.33 -26.68 1.21
CA ASP A 290 -12.73 -25.62 0.41
C ASP A 290 -13.59 -24.33 0.51
N VAL A 291 -12.93 -23.18 0.58
CA VAL A 291 -13.61 -21.88 0.70
C VAL A 291 -13.12 -20.93 -0.38
N SER A 292 -14.07 -20.38 -1.14
CA SER A 292 -13.83 -19.35 -2.15
C SER A 292 -14.15 -17.98 -1.57
N TYR A 293 -13.36 -16.98 -1.96
CA TYR A 293 -13.56 -15.59 -1.53
C TYR A 293 -13.61 -14.65 -2.73
N THR A 294 -14.58 -13.75 -2.72
CA THR A 294 -14.60 -12.54 -3.55
C THR A 294 -13.63 -11.49 -2.99
N LEU A 295 -13.33 -10.45 -3.78
CA LEU A 295 -12.52 -9.32 -3.30
C LEU A 295 -13.20 -8.63 -2.09
N TYR A 296 -14.53 -8.54 -2.11
CA TYR A 296 -15.30 -7.91 -1.05
C TYR A 296 -15.26 -8.71 0.26
N GLU A 297 -15.39 -10.04 0.17
CA GLU A 297 -15.48 -10.90 1.34
C GLU A 297 -14.20 -10.95 2.16
N MET A 298 -13.05 -10.91 1.48
CA MET A 298 -11.74 -10.90 2.12
C MET A 298 -11.62 -9.81 3.21
N GLY A 299 -12.20 -8.63 2.98
CA GLY A 299 -12.12 -7.52 3.92
C GLY A 299 -12.81 -7.78 5.26
N TYR A 300 -14.02 -8.36 5.24
CA TYR A 300 -14.80 -8.60 6.46
C TYR A 300 -14.50 -9.96 7.10
N VAL A 301 -14.06 -10.95 6.31
CA VAL A 301 -13.63 -12.26 6.84
C VAL A 301 -12.31 -12.12 7.60
N PHE A 302 -11.45 -11.17 7.23
CA PHE A 302 -10.15 -11.00 7.89
C PHE A 302 -10.27 -10.73 9.40
N PRO A 303 -11.08 -9.77 9.90
CA PRO A 303 -11.27 -9.62 11.34
C PRO A 303 -11.71 -10.91 12.04
N GLU A 304 -12.62 -11.69 11.43
CA GLU A 304 -13.06 -12.99 11.97
C GLU A 304 -11.97 -14.05 11.97
N ALA A 305 -10.96 -13.90 11.11
CA ALA A 305 -9.80 -14.77 11.04
C ALA A 305 -8.74 -14.44 12.12
N THR A 306 -8.81 -13.25 12.69
CA THR A 306 -7.86 -12.83 13.73
C THR A 306 -8.26 -13.31 15.12
N TYR A 307 -7.25 -13.54 15.97
CA TYR A 307 -7.44 -13.99 17.35
C TYR A 307 -8.41 -13.10 18.16
N ASN A 308 -8.31 -11.79 17.97
CA ASN A 308 -9.10 -10.76 18.62
C ASN A 308 -9.99 -10.05 17.61
N TYR A 309 -11.17 -10.63 17.35
CA TYR A 309 -12.16 -10.09 16.41
C TYR A 309 -12.51 -8.61 16.66
N TYR A 310 -12.63 -8.21 17.93
CA TYR A 310 -12.92 -6.83 18.34
C TYR A 310 -11.67 -5.97 18.56
N GLY A 311 -10.51 -6.47 18.15
CA GLY A 311 -9.25 -5.75 18.22
C GLY A 311 -9.28 -4.53 17.29
N GLY A 312 -8.80 -3.39 17.79
CA GLY A 312 -8.63 -2.19 16.98
C GLY A 312 -7.74 -2.42 15.76
N CYS A 313 -6.77 -3.34 15.86
CA CYS A 313 -5.85 -3.72 14.79
C CYS A 313 -6.59 -4.33 13.59
N ALA A 314 -7.42 -5.36 13.83
CA ALA A 314 -8.15 -6.07 12.79
C ALA A 314 -9.16 -5.16 12.07
N THR A 315 -9.87 -4.33 12.84
CA THR A 315 -10.78 -3.32 12.31
C THR A 315 -10.04 -2.29 11.45
N PHE A 316 -8.87 -1.85 11.89
CA PHE A 316 -8.02 -0.92 11.13
C PHE A 316 -7.57 -1.52 9.79
N PHE A 317 -7.14 -2.78 9.77
CA PHE A 317 -6.77 -3.48 8.54
C PHE A 317 -7.95 -3.60 7.57
N MET A 318 -9.14 -3.96 8.07
CA MET A 318 -10.36 -4.02 7.27
C MET A 318 -10.68 -2.66 6.63
N ILE A 319 -10.62 -1.56 7.41
CA ILE A 319 -10.88 -0.21 6.89
C ILE A 319 -9.87 0.14 5.79
N LEU A 320 -8.58 -0.07 6.04
CA LEU A 320 -7.53 0.21 5.06
C LEU A 320 -7.68 -0.63 3.79
N TYR A 321 -8.02 -1.91 3.95
CA TYR A 321 -8.31 -2.80 2.83
C TYR A 321 -9.43 -2.22 1.96
N TYR A 322 -10.56 -1.84 2.55
CA TYR A 322 -11.67 -1.25 1.79
C TYR A 322 -11.30 0.09 1.15
N CYS A 323 -10.52 0.93 1.84
CA CYS A 323 -10.02 2.17 1.27
C CYS A 323 -9.16 1.93 0.02
N PHE A 324 -8.13 1.08 0.12
CA PHE A 324 -7.15 0.86 -0.96
C PHE A 324 -7.66 0.00 -2.11
N CYS A 325 -8.55 -0.96 -1.83
CA CYS A 325 -9.11 -1.87 -2.83
C CYS A 325 -10.44 -1.38 -3.43
N PHE A 326 -11.13 -0.39 -2.85
CA PHE A 326 -12.45 0.04 -3.36
C PHE A 326 -12.56 1.55 -3.49
N VAL A 327 -12.36 2.29 -2.39
CA VAL A 327 -12.60 3.73 -2.38
C VAL A 327 -11.66 4.46 -3.34
N PHE A 328 -10.34 4.28 -3.20
CA PHE A 328 -9.38 4.96 -4.06
C PHE A 328 -9.43 4.51 -5.53
N PRO A 329 -9.51 3.22 -5.86
CA PRO A 329 -9.74 2.77 -7.23
C PRO A 329 -11.00 3.40 -7.83
N PHE A 330 -12.14 3.37 -7.11
CA PHE A 330 -13.39 3.95 -7.62
C PHE A 330 -13.27 5.46 -7.85
N MET A 331 -12.68 6.20 -6.90
CA MET A 331 -12.40 7.63 -7.07
C MET A 331 -11.48 7.88 -8.27
N LEU A 332 -10.51 7.01 -8.51
CA LEU A 332 -9.61 7.09 -9.66
C LEU A 332 -10.37 6.86 -10.99
N TYR A 333 -11.24 5.85 -11.06
CA TYR A 333 -12.10 5.58 -12.23
C TYR A 333 -13.01 6.75 -12.58
N VAL A 334 -13.57 7.43 -11.57
CA VAL A 334 -14.45 8.58 -11.77
C VAL A 334 -13.67 9.86 -12.10
N SER A 335 -12.49 10.06 -11.50
CA SER A 335 -11.73 11.31 -11.64
C SER A 335 -11.04 11.46 -13.01
N VAL A 336 -10.63 10.37 -13.67
CA VAL A 336 -10.04 10.43 -15.02
C VAL A 336 -10.98 11.06 -16.06
N PRO A 337 -12.23 10.59 -16.25
CA PRO A 337 -13.14 11.23 -17.19
C PRO A 337 -13.55 12.64 -16.76
N LEU A 338 -13.59 12.94 -15.45
CA LEU A 338 -13.82 14.31 -14.97
C LEU A 338 -12.70 15.27 -15.41
N VAL A 339 -11.43 14.88 -15.32
CA VAL A 339 -10.32 15.70 -15.82
C VAL A 339 -10.46 15.97 -17.33
N TRP A 340 -10.88 14.97 -18.11
CA TRP A 340 -11.15 15.17 -19.52
C TRP A 340 -12.35 16.11 -19.77
N ALA A 341 -13.44 15.96 -19.02
CA ALA A 341 -14.57 16.88 -19.09
C ALA A 341 -14.12 18.31 -18.82
N MET A 342 -13.29 18.52 -17.79
CA MET A 342 -12.76 19.83 -17.46
C MET A 342 -11.88 20.43 -18.57
N ASN A 343 -11.23 19.58 -19.36
CA ASN A 343 -10.45 19.98 -20.53
C ASN A 343 -11.33 20.35 -21.73
N VAL A 344 -12.49 19.69 -21.90
CA VAL A 344 -13.46 20.00 -22.97
C VAL A 344 -14.22 21.29 -22.70
N PHE A 345 -14.65 21.49 -21.45
CA PHE A 345 -15.44 22.66 -21.04
C PHE A 345 -14.58 23.89 -20.68
N ASP A 346 -13.28 23.87 -21.01
CA ASP A 346 -12.34 24.98 -20.78
C ASP A 346 -12.35 25.54 -19.35
N PHE A 347 -12.46 24.65 -18.33
CA PHE A 347 -12.36 25.05 -16.93
C PHE A 347 -11.03 25.78 -16.65
N GLY A 348 -10.99 26.64 -15.64
CA GLY A 348 -9.77 27.37 -15.28
C GLY A 348 -8.56 26.43 -15.07
N ALA A 349 -7.37 26.89 -15.45
CA ALA A 349 -6.13 26.10 -15.36
C ALA A 349 -5.84 25.59 -13.93
N GLU A 350 -6.22 26.36 -12.92
CA GLU A 350 -6.11 25.98 -11.52
C GLU A 350 -6.98 24.76 -11.18
N HIS A 351 -8.25 24.76 -11.59
CA HIS A 351 -9.15 23.64 -11.36
C HIS A 351 -8.64 22.37 -12.03
N ARG A 352 -8.17 22.45 -13.28
CA ARG A 352 -7.58 21.30 -13.99
C ARG A 352 -6.34 20.76 -13.28
N ARG A 353 -5.48 21.64 -12.78
CA ARG A 353 -4.28 21.25 -12.02
C ARG A 353 -4.67 20.53 -10.72
N ASN A 354 -5.62 21.07 -9.97
CA ASN A 354 -6.08 20.47 -8.73
C ASN A 354 -6.74 19.10 -8.99
N ALA A 355 -7.52 18.98 -10.07
CA ALA A 355 -8.11 17.71 -10.48
C ALA A 355 -7.04 16.68 -10.90
N LEU A 356 -5.99 17.10 -11.60
CA LEU A 356 -4.87 16.21 -11.94
C LEU A 356 -4.10 15.74 -10.70
N HIS A 357 -3.87 16.63 -9.72
CA HIS A 357 -3.29 16.26 -8.44
C HIS A 357 -4.16 15.27 -7.67
N PHE A 358 -5.49 15.46 -7.71
CA PHE A 358 -6.42 14.53 -7.11
C PHE A 358 -6.37 13.15 -7.77
N VAL A 359 -6.39 13.07 -9.11
CA VAL A 359 -6.21 11.82 -9.87
C VAL A 359 -4.89 11.14 -9.50
N GLN A 360 -3.80 11.90 -9.44
CA GLN A 360 -2.48 11.37 -9.05
C GLN A 360 -2.50 10.81 -7.62
N GLY A 361 -3.09 11.54 -6.68
CA GLY A 361 -3.31 11.08 -5.32
C GLY A 361 -4.09 9.77 -5.29
N CYS A 362 -5.29 9.72 -5.89
CA CYS A 362 -6.09 8.49 -5.96
C CYS A 362 -5.31 7.33 -6.59
N GLY A 363 -4.49 7.58 -7.61
CA GLY A 363 -3.64 6.58 -8.25
C GLY A 363 -2.55 6.01 -7.34
N ALA A 364 -1.94 6.86 -6.50
CA ALA A 364 -0.93 6.44 -5.53
C ALA A 364 -1.52 5.62 -4.37
N TRP A 365 -2.80 5.80 -4.05
CA TRP A 365 -3.48 5.07 -2.97
C TRP A 365 -4.33 3.88 -3.46
N ALA A 366 -4.65 3.81 -4.75
CA ALA A 366 -5.33 2.67 -5.36
C ALA A 366 -4.36 1.49 -5.49
N ALA A 367 -4.54 0.47 -4.64
CA ALA A 367 -3.62 -0.66 -4.50
C ALA A 367 -4.26 -2.03 -4.75
N THR A 368 -5.39 -2.09 -5.45
CA THR A 368 -6.00 -3.37 -5.88
C THR A 368 -5.04 -4.22 -6.71
N ASP A 369 -4.19 -3.60 -7.53
CA ASP A 369 -3.16 -4.29 -8.30
C ASP A 369 -2.08 -4.91 -7.42
N VAL A 370 -1.70 -4.21 -6.35
CA VAL A 370 -0.76 -4.74 -5.34
C VAL A 370 -1.37 -5.93 -4.61
N PHE A 371 -2.67 -5.89 -4.28
CA PHE A 371 -3.40 -7.04 -3.73
C PHE A 371 -3.40 -8.24 -4.69
N LEU A 372 -3.73 -8.04 -5.97
CA LEU A 372 -3.71 -9.13 -6.95
C LEU A 372 -2.29 -9.70 -7.13
N LEU A 373 -1.25 -8.86 -7.09
CA LEU A 373 0.12 -9.37 -7.12
C LEU A 373 0.44 -10.20 -5.87
N ALA A 374 0.06 -9.73 -4.68
CA ALA A 374 0.27 -10.45 -3.42
C ALA A 374 -0.44 -11.81 -3.45
N LEU A 375 -1.65 -11.87 -3.99
CA LEU A 375 -2.40 -13.11 -4.16
C LEU A 375 -1.76 -14.06 -5.18
N GLY A 376 -1.33 -13.54 -6.34
CA GLY A 376 -0.62 -14.32 -7.35
C GLY A 376 0.74 -14.83 -6.87
N ALA A 377 1.44 -14.07 -6.03
CA ALA A 377 2.67 -14.53 -5.37
C ALA A 377 2.35 -15.60 -4.32
N GLY A 378 1.29 -15.40 -3.52
CA GLY A 378 0.80 -16.36 -2.55
C GLY A 378 0.50 -17.72 -3.16
N THR A 379 -0.20 -17.78 -4.30
CA THR A 379 -0.54 -19.08 -4.93
C THR A 379 0.67 -19.93 -5.31
N MET A 380 1.84 -19.33 -5.50
CA MET A 380 3.05 -20.07 -5.87
C MET A 380 3.69 -20.80 -4.68
N GLN A 381 3.66 -20.24 -3.46
CA GLN A 381 4.43 -20.79 -2.33
C GLN A 381 3.72 -20.75 -0.97
N LEU A 382 2.44 -20.36 -0.89
CA LEU A 382 1.70 -20.27 0.39
C LEU A 382 1.68 -21.60 1.15
N ASN A 383 1.48 -22.71 0.44
CA ASN A 383 1.50 -24.07 1.01
C ASN A 383 2.82 -24.34 1.78
N VAL A 384 3.95 -24.03 1.14
CA VAL A 384 5.28 -24.22 1.71
C VAL A 384 5.48 -23.36 2.97
N VAL A 385 4.99 -22.11 2.95
CA VAL A 385 5.07 -21.21 4.10
C VAL A 385 4.24 -21.73 5.28
N ILE A 386 2.99 -22.15 5.04
CA ILE A 386 2.07 -22.66 6.07
C ILE A 386 2.59 -23.96 6.68
N GLN A 387 3.08 -24.89 5.86
CA GLN A 387 3.61 -26.15 6.37
C GLN A 387 4.80 -25.91 7.30
N GLN A 388 5.67 -24.97 6.96
CA GLN A 388 6.89 -24.70 7.71
C GLN A 388 6.64 -23.84 8.94
N SER A 389 5.67 -22.92 8.91
CA SER A 389 5.25 -22.22 10.13
C SER A 389 4.73 -23.22 11.16
N ILE A 390 3.88 -24.17 10.74
CA ILE A 390 3.34 -25.20 11.64
C ILE A 390 4.45 -26.09 12.21
N ILE A 391 5.43 -26.47 11.40
CA ILE A 391 6.58 -27.27 11.86
C ILE A 391 7.42 -26.47 12.88
N ALA A 392 7.74 -25.21 12.57
CA ALA A 392 8.52 -24.34 13.45
C ALA A 392 7.79 -24.09 14.78
N ALA A 393 6.50 -23.78 14.69
CA ALA A 393 5.58 -23.60 15.80
C ALA A 393 5.57 -24.86 16.70
N ALA A 394 5.38 -26.04 16.13
CA ALA A 394 5.38 -27.29 16.88
C ALA A 394 6.76 -27.60 17.51
N GLY A 395 7.86 -27.20 16.87
CA GLY A 395 9.22 -27.41 17.36
C GLY A 395 9.59 -26.58 18.60
N GLN A 396 9.06 -25.37 18.71
CA GLN A 396 9.33 -24.47 19.85
C GLN A 396 8.51 -24.82 21.10
N TYR A 397 7.37 -25.48 20.92
CA TYR A 397 6.48 -25.76 22.03
C TYR A 397 6.95 -26.94 22.89
N LYS A 398 7.24 -26.67 24.17
CA LYS A 398 7.41 -27.70 25.21
C LYS A 398 6.05 -28.00 25.82
N LEU A 399 5.68 -29.27 25.88
CA LEU A 399 4.43 -29.66 26.54
C LEU A 399 4.48 -29.24 28.01
N PRO A 400 3.39 -28.65 28.55
CA PRO A 400 3.30 -28.34 29.97
C PRO A 400 3.51 -29.62 30.80
N PRO A 401 4.20 -29.55 31.95
CA PRO A 401 4.49 -30.74 32.77
C PRO A 401 3.24 -31.55 33.13
N TRP A 402 2.12 -30.87 33.37
CA TRP A 402 0.85 -31.52 33.71
C TRP A 402 0.29 -32.39 32.57
N VAL A 403 0.60 -32.09 31.30
CA VAL A 403 0.14 -32.92 30.16
C VAL A 403 0.86 -34.27 30.20
N ALA A 404 2.16 -34.27 30.49
CA ALA A 404 2.92 -35.51 30.67
C ALA A 404 2.44 -36.31 31.90
N GLU A 405 2.03 -35.61 32.97
CA GLU A 405 1.49 -36.23 34.19
C GLU A 405 0.12 -36.87 33.97
N ASN A 406 -0.79 -36.19 33.28
CA ASN A 406 -2.15 -36.67 33.05
C ASN A 406 -2.27 -37.59 31.83
N TRP A 407 -1.33 -37.53 30.89
CA TRP A 407 -1.31 -38.35 29.68
C TRP A 407 0.06 -39.02 29.50
N PRO A 408 0.35 -40.10 30.26
CA PRO A 408 1.66 -40.77 30.22
C PRO A 408 2.06 -41.29 28.83
N ALA A 409 1.08 -41.58 27.97
CA ALA A 409 1.32 -41.96 26.57
C ALA A 409 1.94 -40.83 25.73
N LEU A 410 1.73 -39.56 26.12
CA LEU A 410 2.34 -38.39 25.51
C LEU A 410 3.65 -37.97 26.20
N ALA A 411 3.97 -38.52 27.38
CA ALA A 411 5.20 -38.21 28.10
C ALA A 411 6.51 -38.47 27.32
N PRO A 412 6.63 -39.47 26.42
CA PRO A 412 7.81 -39.64 25.56
C PRO A 412 7.99 -38.50 24.52
N TYR A 413 6.96 -37.70 24.31
CA TYR A 413 6.88 -36.63 23.32
C TYR A 413 7.19 -35.30 24.01
N ASP A 414 8.45 -35.10 24.38
CA ASP A 414 8.96 -33.90 25.07
C ASP A 414 8.76 -32.58 24.31
N ASN A 415 8.46 -32.62 23.02
CA ASN A 415 8.14 -31.45 22.20
C ASN A 415 6.83 -31.63 21.42
N GLY A 416 6.17 -30.48 21.14
CA GLY A 416 4.95 -30.42 20.34
C GLY A 416 5.12 -31.04 18.95
N TYR A 417 6.32 -30.95 18.37
CA TYR A 417 6.64 -31.54 17.08
C TYR A 417 6.41 -33.04 17.03
N LYS A 418 6.85 -33.81 18.04
CA LYS A 418 6.64 -35.25 18.02
C LYS A 418 5.13 -35.56 18.16
N VAL A 419 4.37 -34.81 18.96
CA VAL A 419 2.91 -34.96 19.06
C VAL A 419 2.23 -34.67 17.72
N LEU A 420 2.61 -33.57 17.08
CA LEU A 420 2.11 -33.20 15.77
C LEU A 420 2.50 -34.25 14.72
N SER A 421 3.72 -34.78 14.77
CA SER A 421 4.18 -35.84 13.87
C SER A 421 3.41 -37.14 14.07
N LEU A 422 3.00 -37.45 15.30
CA LEU A 422 2.15 -38.60 15.61
C LEU A 422 0.73 -38.40 15.06
N LEU A 423 0.18 -37.19 15.22
CA LEU A 423 -1.11 -36.81 14.65
C LEU A 423 -1.10 -36.75 13.12
N CYS A 424 0.04 -36.46 12.51
CA CYS A 424 0.17 -36.19 11.08
C CYS A 424 1.00 -37.26 10.34
N GLY A 425 1.01 -38.49 10.86
CA GLY A 425 1.38 -39.69 10.12
C GLY A 425 2.87 -40.07 10.10
N GLY A 426 3.74 -39.32 10.78
CA GLY A 426 5.18 -39.52 10.77
C GLY A 426 5.86 -39.09 9.46
N PRO A 427 7.20 -39.05 9.43
CA PRO A 427 7.96 -38.62 8.25
C PRO A 427 7.63 -39.50 7.03
N GLY A 428 7.17 -38.87 5.94
CA GLY A 428 6.84 -39.54 4.67
C GLY A 428 5.35 -39.83 4.42
N LYS A 429 4.45 -39.45 5.33
CA LYS A 429 2.99 -39.47 5.08
C LYS A 429 2.44 -38.08 4.76
N ASP A 430 1.17 -38.03 4.34
CA ASP A 430 0.45 -36.81 3.96
C ASP A 430 0.75 -35.62 4.91
N PRO A 431 0.94 -34.40 4.40
CA PRO A 431 1.22 -33.24 5.23
C PRO A 431 0.09 -33.01 6.26
N CYS A 432 0.47 -32.50 7.42
CA CYS A 432 -0.44 -32.25 8.54
C CYS A 432 -1.56 -31.30 8.15
N LEU A 433 -1.16 -30.18 7.57
CA LEU A 433 -2.01 -29.20 6.93
C LEU A 433 -1.34 -28.77 5.63
N GLN A 434 -2.10 -28.81 4.56
CA GLN A 434 -1.71 -28.29 3.26
C GLN A 434 -2.83 -27.36 2.79
N VAL A 435 -2.45 -26.11 2.48
CA VAL A 435 -3.38 -25.11 1.97
C VAL A 435 -2.92 -24.70 0.58
N ASP A 436 -3.61 -25.21 -0.43
CA ASP A 436 -3.36 -24.83 -1.81
C ASP A 436 -4.28 -23.67 -2.19
N THR A 437 -3.78 -22.71 -2.96
CA THR A 437 -4.59 -21.56 -3.42
C THR A 437 -4.77 -21.62 -4.91
N THR A 438 -6.01 -21.60 -5.38
CA THR A 438 -6.33 -21.52 -6.81
C THR A 438 -6.89 -20.15 -7.16
N LEU A 439 -6.34 -19.54 -8.21
CA LEU A 439 -6.86 -18.28 -8.77
C LEU A 439 -8.14 -18.56 -9.56
N GLU A 440 -9.19 -17.81 -9.26
CA GLU A 440 -10.51 -17.95 -9.87
C GLU A 440 -10.74 -16.93 -10.99
N LYS A 441 -11.90 -17.00 -11.66
CA LYS A 441 -12.26 -16.10 -12.78
C LYS A 441 -12.22 -14.62 -12.39
N GLY A 442 -12.61 -14.28 -11.15
CA GLY A 442 -12.63 -12.90 -10.66
C GLY A 442 -11.25 -12.25 -10.67
N PHE A 443 -10.19 -13.01 -10.39
CA PHE A 443 -8.80 -12.53 -10.46
C PHE A 443 -8.46 -11.98 -11.84
N TRP A 444 -8.74 -12.76 -12.88
CA TRP A 444 -8.41 -12.41 -14.26
C TRP A 444 -9.27 -11.26 -14.79
N ILE A 445 -10.54 -11.20 -14.38
CA ILE A 445 -11.44 -10.09 -14.71
C ILE A 445 -10.93 -8.78 -14.10
N LEU A 446 -10.56 -8.79 -12.81
CA LEU A 446 -10.01 -7.63 -12.11
C LEU A 446 -8.67 -7.19 -12.72
N LEU A 447 -7.78 -8.13 -13.01
CA LEU A 447 -6.50 -7.84 -13.67
C LEU A 447 -6.74 -7.19 -15.05
N GLY A 448 -7.67 -7.73 -15.84
CA GLY A 448 -8.06 -7.15 -17.13
C GLY A 448 -8.62 -5.73 -17.00
N ALA A 449 -9.48 -5.48 -16.01
CA ALA A 449 -10.02 -4.14 -15.73
C ALA A 449 -8.91 -3.14 -15.38
N ILE A 450 -7.99 -3.54 -14.51
CA ILE A 450 -6.85 -2.73 -14.07
C ILE A 450 -5.92 -2.41 -15.23
N VAL A 451 -5.55 -3.41 -16.04
CA VAL A 451 -4.68 -3.22 -17.21
C VAL A 451 -5.33 -2.26 -18.20
N LEU A 452 -6.61 -2.47 -18.53
CA LEU A 452 -7.38 -1.57 -19.40
C LEU A 452 -7.38 -0.13 -18.84
N PHE A 453 -7.61 0.02 -17.54
CA PHE A 453 -7.61 1.32 -16.90
C PHE A 453 -6.24 2.00 -16.91
N TYR A 454 -5.15 1.25 -16.68
CA TYR A 454 -3.79 1.79 -16.77
C TYR A 454 -3.48 2.29 -18.18
N PHE A 455 -3.90 1.57 -19.22
CA PHE A 455 -3.74 2.06 -20.59
C PHE A 455 -4.49 3.38 -20.80
N LEU A 456 -5.73 3.50 -20.29
CA LEU A 456 -6.50 4.76 -20.36
C LEU A 456 -5.84 5.88 -19.54
N GLY A 457 -5.35 5.59 -18.33
CA GLY A 457 -4.71 6.53 -17.44
C GLY A 457 -3.36 7.04 -17.97
N VAL A 458 -2.50 6.15 -18.45
CA VAL A 458 -1.21 6.51 -19.07
C VAL A 458 -1.43 7.32 -20.34
N SER A 459 -2.38 6.91 -21.18
CA SER A 459 -2.73 7.68 -22.38
C SER A 459 -3.26 9.08 -22.04
N THR A 460 -4.04 9.19 -20.95
CA THR A 460 -4.50 10.46 -20.39
C THR A 460 -3.33 11.31 -19.91
N ALA A 461 -2.42 10.75 -19.12
CA ALA A 461 -1.25 11.46 -18.60
C ALA A 461 -0.34 11.96 -19.72
N ILE A 462 -0.11 11.15 -20.76
CA ILE A 462 0.66 11.53 -21.94
C ILE A 462 -0.05 12.65 -22.70
N ALA A 463 -1.35 12.49 -23.00
CA ALA A 463 -2.12 13.48 -23.75
C ALA A 463 -2.27 14.82 -23.03
N LEU A 464 -2.28 14.82 -21.71
CA LEU A 464 -2.37 16.03 -20.88
C LEU A 464 -1.00 16.60 -20.47
N SER A 465 0.11 15.90 -20.77
CA SER A 465 1.43 16.35 -20.36
C SER A 465 1.80 17.67 -21.06
N PRO A 466 2.11 18.75 -20.32
CA PRO A 466 2.51 20.04 -20.89
C PRO A 466 3.76 19.97 -21.76
N THR A 467 4.56 18.92 -21.63
CA THR A 467 5.81 18.71 -22.36
C THR A 467 5.56 18.49 -23.85
N ILE A 468 4.43 17.86 -24.21
CA ILE A 468 4.02 17.72 -25.62
C ILE A 468 3.64 19.10 -26.16
N LEU A 469 2.91 19.90 -25.37
CA LEU A 469 2.50 21.25 -25.75
C LEU A 469 3.72 22.15 -26.01
N LYS A 470 4.73 22.12 -25.14
CA LYS A 470 5.96 22.91 -25.33
C LYS A 470 6.77 22.53 -26.57
N LYS A 471 6.87 21.24 -26.92
CA LYS A 471 7.62 20.82 -28.11
C LYS A 471 6.93 21.23 -29.41
N GLU A 472 5.60 21.21 -29.46
CA GLU A 472 4.86 21.74 -30.61
C GLU A 472 5.00 23.26 -30.70
N ASP A 473 4.92 23.99 -29.58
CA ASP A 473 5.04 25.45 -29.57
C ASP A 473 6.43 25.93 -30.02
N VAL A 474 7.51 25.27 -29.58
CA VAL A 474 8.87 25.60 -30.03
C VAL A 474 9.03 25.34 -31.53
N LYS A 475 8.55 24.21 -32.06
CA LYS A 475 8.58 23.95 -33.50
C LYS A 475 7.76 24.96 -34.30
N ASN A 476 6.60 25.35 -33.79
CA ASN A 476 5.74 26.35 -34.45
C ASN A 476 6.38 27.74 -34.43
N LEU A 477 7.08 28.11 -33.35
CA LEU A 477 7.85 29.35 -33.26
C LEU A 477 9.07 29.34 -34.19
N GLU A 478 9.79 28.22 -34.26
CA GLU A 478 10.90 28.04 -35.21
C GLU A 478 10.39 28.19 -36.65
N ASN A 479 9.30 27.49 -36.99
CA ASN A 479 8.66 27.58 -38.31
C ASN A 479 8.18 29.01 -38.63
N ALA A 480 7.53 29.69 -37.68
CA ALA A 480 7.07 31.07 -37.85
C ALA A 480 8.23 32.07 -37.97
N SER A 481 9.32 31.84 -37.23
CA SER A 481 10.54 32.66 -37.34
C SER A 481 11.26 32.44 -38.69
N SER A 482 11.21 31.21 -39.22
CA SER A 482 11.78 30.91 -40.54
C SER A 482 10.93 31.45 -41.69
N SER A 483 9.59 31.50 -41.56
CA SER A 483 8.73 32.04 -42.61
C SER A 483 8.69 33.57 -42.64
N GLY A 484 8.96 34.26 -41.52
CA GLY A 484 8.96 35.72 -41.44
C GLY A 484 10.26 36.40 -41.90
N ALA A 485 11.33 35.64 -42.16
CA ALA A 485 12.63 36.18 -42.54
C ALA A 485 12.81 36.39 -44.05
N GLU A 486 11.89 35.90 -44.90
CA GLU A 486 12.03 35.95 -46.36
C GLU A 486 11.30 37.15 -47.01
N GLU A 487 10.54 37.95 -46.25
CA GLU A 487 9.66 38.99 -46.81
C GLU A 487 10.17 40.44 -46.62
N THR A 488 11.42 40.66 -46.18
CA THR A 488 11.93 42.02 -45.89
C THR A 488 12.91 42.63 -46.91
N ASP A 489 13.19 41.96 -48.03
CA ASP A 489 14.13 42.49 -49.04
C ASP A 489 13.46 43.15 -50.27
N LEU A 490 12.15 43.41 -50.25
CA LEU A 490 11.44 43.92 -51.44
C LEU A 490 10.54 45.15 -51.24
N GLU A 491 10.85 46.08 -50.34
CA GLU A 491 10.15 47.38 -50.30
C GLU A 491 11.06 48.55 -49.89
N ALA A 492 12.06 48.84 -50.72
CA ALA A 492 12.80 50.10 -50.68
C ALA A 492 12.31 51.01 -51.83
N GLY A 493 11.25 51.78 -51.58
CA GLY A 493 10.92 52.91 -52.43
C GLY A 493 9.45 53.32 -52.39
N THR A 494 9.11 54.29 -51.54
CA THR A 494 8.40 55.53 -51.92
C THR A 494 8.16 56.35 -50.65
N GLN A 495 8.93 57.43 -50.47
CA GLN A 495 8.63 58.50 -49.53
C GLN A 495 7.44 59.31 -50.03
N LYS A 496 6.43 59.56 -49.17
CA LYS A 496 5.58 60.73 -49.32
C LYS A 496 5.11 61.30 -47.99
N THR A 497 5.04 62.62 -48.02
CA THR A 497 4.97 63.66 -46.99
C THR A 497 3.68 63.72 -46.15
N VAL A 498 3.88 64.25 -44.94
CA VAL A 498 2.94 64.73 -43.90
C VAL A 498 1.93 65.77 -44.47
N PRO A 499 0.75 65.97 -43.86
CA PRO A 499 0.60 67.11 -42.94
C PRO A 499 -0.20 66.84 -41.65
N GLN A 500 0.10 67.65 -40.63
CA GLN A 500 -0.59 67.80 -39.34
C GLN A 500 -2.01 68.34 -39.49
N MET A 501 -2.92 67.99 -38.56
CA MET A 501 -4.00 68.91 -38.15
C MET A 501 -4.62 68.56 -36.77
N GLU A 502 -4.55 69.55 -35.89
CA GLU A 502 -5.56 70.07 -34.93
C GLU A 502 -6.22 69.23 -33.81
N GLN A 503 -6.10 69.78 -32.59
CA GLN A 503 -7.05 69.63 -31.47
C GLN A 503 -8.35 70.39 -31.77
N PRO A 504 -9.48 70.11 -31.07
CA PRO A 504 -9.86 71.01 -29.97
C PRO A 504 -10.69 70.41 -28.79
N VAL A 505 -10.49 71.04 -27.62
CA VAL A 505 -11.46 71.62 -26.67
C VAL A 505 -12.37 70.74 -25.78
N ALA A 506 -12.44 71.22 -24.53
CA ALA A 506 -13.16 70.78 -23.34
C ALA A 506 -14.69 70.91 -23.38
N GLY A 507 -15.36 70.20 -22.46
CA GLY A 507 -16.76 70.40 -22.11
C GLY A 507 -17.14 69.72 -20.79
N SER A 508 -17.55 70.53 -19.82
CA SER A 508 -17.99 70.19 -18.46
C SER A 508 -19.49 69.86 -18.42
N ALA A 509 -19.95 68.98 -17.52
CA ALA A 509 -21.16 69.18 -16.70
C ALA A 509 -21.40 68.00 -15.72
N ALA A 510 -21.80 68.35 -14.50
CA ALA A 510 -22.31 67.46 -13.43
C ALA A 510 -23.88 67.45 -13.45
N PRO A 511 -24.60 67.22 -12.33
CA PRO A 511 -25.07 65.92 -11.81
C PRO A 511 -26.61 65.84 -11.66
N VAL A 512 -27.21 64.64 -11.69
CA VAL A 512 -28.60 64.30 -11.29
C VAL A 512 -28.62 62.78 -11.06
N GLY A 513 -29.28 62.11 -10.12
CA GLY A 513 -30.29 62.43 -9.10
C GLY A 513 -30.91 61.09 -8.65
N ASP A 514 -31.53 61.12 -7.48
CA ASP A 514 -32.04 60.03 -6.62
C ASP A 514 -33.07 59.02 -7.20
N ALA A 515 -33.39 58.05 -6.32
CA ALA A 515 -34.52 57.11 -6.23
C ALA A 515 -34.18 55.68 -6.71
N SER A 516 -34.54 54.59 -6.04
CA SER A 516 -35.41 54.33 -4.88
C SER A 516 -35.30 52.83 -4.53
N GLU A 517 -35.33 52.52 -3.24
CA GLU A 517 -36.28 51.58 -2.60
C GLU A 517 -36.44 50.15 -3.18
N SER A 518 -35.96 49.16 -2.42
CA SER A 518 -36.78 47.97 -2.09
C SER A 518 -36.16 47.19 -0.92
N ASP A 519 -36.93 47.15 0.16
CA ASP A 519 -36.83 46.25 1.32
C ASP A 519 -36.80 44.77 0.92
N ILE A 520 -36.29 43.90 1.81
CA ILE A 520 -36.98 42.68 2.32
C ILE A 520 -36.05 41.87 3.27
N GLU A 521 -36.53 41.74 4.51
CA GLU A 521 -36.48 40.62 5.47
C GLU A 521 -35.16 40.15 6.13
N SER A 522 -34.94 40.69 7.32
CA SER A 522 -34.78 40.00 8.62
C SER A 522 -34.24 38.55 8.67
N GLU A 523 -33.00 38.41 9.14
CA GLU A 523 -32.51 37.17 9.78
C GLU A 523 -32.88 37.18 11.27
N GLY A 524 -33.67 36.18 11.70
CA GLY A 524 -33.93 35.88 13.11
C GLY A 524 -32.89 34.91 13.69
N PRO A 525 -32.72 34.89 15.04
CA PRO A 525 -31.67 34.11 15.70
C PRO A 525 -32.04 32.63 15.82
N ARG A 526 -31.09 31.74 15.52
CA ARG A 526 -31.23 30.30 15.78
C ARG A 526 -30.88 29.99 17.23
N GLU A 527 -31.86 29.49 17.97
CA GLU A 527 -31.69 28.86 19.29
C GLU A 527 -30.98 27.49 19.18
N PRO A 528 -30.29 27.05 20.25
CA PRO A 528 -29.61 25.77 20.33
C PRO A 528 -30.56 24.63 20.68
N VAL A 529 -30.47 23.53 19.92
CA VAL A 529 -31.18 22.27 20.20
C VAL A 529 -30.49 21.55 21.37
N HIS A 530 -31.17 21.52 22.51
CA HIS A 530 -30.91 20.60 23.61
C HIS A 530 -31.31 19.18 23.21
N VAL A 531 -30.34 18.25 23.21
CA VAL A 531 -30.61 16.80 23.17
C VAL A 531 -30.52 16.28 24.60
N GLN A 532 -31.67 15.87 25.13
CA GLN A 532 -31.78 15.12 26.39
C GLN A 532 -31.35 13.67 26.16
N TYR A 533 -30.34 13.21 26.89
CA TYR A 533 -30.11 11.79 27.12
C TYR A 533 -30.64 11.43 28.51
N SER A 534 -31.61 10.53 28.53
CA SER A 534 -32.16 9.93 29.75
C SER A 534 -31.18 8.91 30.32
N SER A 535 -30.84 9.12 31.58
CA SER A 535 -30.18 8.19 32.49
C SER A 535 -31.16 7.16 33.03
N SER A 536 -30.80 5.87 32.98
CA SER A 536 -31.00 4.88 34.06
C SER A 536 -30.57 3.50 33.58
N GLU A 537 -29.51 2.94 34.14
CA GLU A 537 -29.59 1.66 34.85
C GLU A 537 -28.25 1.37 35.52
N ASP A 538 -28.37 1.08 36.82
CA ASP A 538 -27.33 0.81 37.79
C ASP A 538 -26.60 -0.51 37.49
N GLY A 539 -25.29 -0.51 37.72
CA GLY A 539 -24.46 -1.71 37.67
C GLY A 539 -23.21 -1.52 38.51
N ASP A 540 -23.29 -1.95 39.76
CA ASP A 540 -22.20 -2.04 40.74
C ASP A 540 -20.91 -2.63 40.13
N ILE A 541 -19.82 -1.86 40.15
CA ILE A 541 -18.46 -2.38 39.93
C ILE A 541 -17.64 -2.05 41.17
N GLY A 542 -17.45 -3.10 41.99
CA GLY A 542 -16.52 -3.12 43.10
C GLY A 542 -15.09 -2.95 42.60
N THR A 543 -14.38 -2.01 43.22
CA THR A 543 -12.94 -1.80 43.07
C THR A 543 -12.19 -2.81 43.95
N PRO A 544 -11.09 -3.42 43.46
CA PRO A 544 -10.04 -3.90 44.33
C PRO A 544 -8.83 -2.96 44.29
N ALA A 545 -8.29 -2.72 45.48
CA ALA A 545 -7.11 -1.92 45.77
C ALA A 545 -5.81 -2.48 45.13
N PRO A 546 -4.77 -1.65 44.92
CA PRO A 546 -3.48 -2.11 44.46
C PRO A 546 -2.64 -2.62 45.65
N VAL A 547 -2.22 -3.89 45.59
CA VAL A 547 -1.21 -4.45 46.49
C VAL A 547 0.16 -4.29 45.82
N HIS A 548 1.02 -3.50 46.45
CA HIS A 548 2.45 -3.48 46.21
C HIS A 548 3.07 -4.85 46.51
N ALA A 549 3.86 -5.38 45.58
CA ALA A 549 4.87 -6.38 45.88
C ALA A 549 6.14 -6.07 45.09
N GLU A 550 7.12 -5.60 45.84
CA GLU A 550 8.50 -5.35 45.53
C GLU A 550 9.24 -6.70 45.51
N GLN A 551 9.91 -7.07 44.41
CA GLN A 551 10.93 -8.11 44.44
C GLN A 551 12.14 -7.68 43.60
N ASN A 552 13.20 -7.38 44.34
CA ASN A 552 14.58 -7.36 43.89
C ASN A 552 14.99 -8.76 43.48
N GLU A 553 15.59 -8.92 42.30
CA GLU A 553 16.57 -9.98 42.07
C GLU A 553 17.80 -9.43 41.36
N VAL A 554 18.89 -9.53 42.11
CA VAL A 554 20.28 -9.35 41.73
C VAL A 554 20.81 -10.76 41.46
N GLU A 555 21.35 -11.03 40.28
CA GLU A 555 22.38 -12.07 40.04
C GLU A 555 22.85 -11.96 38.58
N SER A 556 24.03 -11.40 38.33
CA SER A 556 25.36 -12.02 38.33
C SER A 556 25.76 -12.50 36.93
N LEU A 557 26.64 -11.71 36.32
CA LEU A 557 27.36 -12.01 35.09
C LEU A 557 28.27 -13.22 35.29
N GLY A 558 28.03 -14.29 34.52
CA GLY A 558 28.90 -15.45 34.39
C GLY A 558 29.36 -15.59 32.94
N GLU A 559 30.59 -15.16 32.70
CA GLU A 559 31.37 -15.37 31.47
C GLU A 559 31.63 -16.87 31.25
N ALA A 560 31.34 -17.41 30.07
CA ALA A 560 31.78 -18.73 29.66
C ALA A 560 32.28 -18.71 28.21
N ALA A 561 33.55 -19.11 28.05
CA ALA A 561 34.31 -19.19 26.81
C ALA A 561 33.78 -20.30 25.86
N PRO A 562 33.99 -20.18 24.55
CA PRO A 562 33.62 -21.22 23.59
C PRO A 562 34.68 -22.33 23.52
N VAL A 563 34.23 -23.57 23.69
CA VAL A 563 34.99 -24.79 23.41
C VAL A 563 34.92 -25.09 21.92
N HIS A 564 36.08 -25.10 21.26
CA HIS A 564 36.27 -25.62 19.91
C HIS A 564 36.01 -27.13 19.90
N VAL A 565 35.12 -27.59 19.00
CA VAL A 565 34.99 -29.01 18.64
C VAL A 565 35.46 -29.14 17.19
N GLU A 566 36.58 -29.85 17.00
CA GLU A 566 37.04 -30.37 15.71
C GLU A 566 36.03 -31.40 15.18
N GLN A 567 35.61 -31.23 13.93
CA GLN A 567 34.94 -32.29 13.16
C GLN A 567 36.00 -32.97 12.29
N GLU A 568 36.31 -34.23 12.61
CA GLU A 568 37.00 -35.16 11.72
C GLU A 568 36.08 -35.55 10.56
N GLU A 569 36.47 -35.20 9.33
CA GLU A 569 35.96 -35.79 8.10
C GLU A 569 36.46 -37.24 7.98
N VAL A 570 35.55 -38.20 8.06
CA VAL A 570 35.80 -39.59 7.65
C VAL A 570 35.20 -39.80 6.26
N GLU A 571 36.06 -39.78 5.24
CA GLU A 571 35.77 -40.30 3.91
C GLU A 571 35.50 -41.81 4.00
N SER A 572 34.31 -42.27 3.58
CA SER A 572 34.08 -43.69 3.29
C SER A 572 33.68 -43.87 1.83
N ALA A 573 34.57 -44.55 1.11
CA ALA A 573 34.47 -44.95 -0.29
C ALA A 573 33.22 -45.80 -0.60
N GLY A 574 32.77 -45.67 -1.85
CA GLY A 574 31.53 -46.20 -2.35
C GLY A 574 31.45 -47.72 -2.54
N ALA A 575 30.21 -48.18 -2.67
CA ALA A 575 29.86 -49.45 -3.27
C ALA A 575 28.52 -49.31 -4.00
N THR A 576 28.52 -49.64 -5.28
CA THR A 576 27.36 -49.69 -6.19
C THR A 576 26.56 -50.98 -5.93
N PRO A 577 25.23 -50.97 -5.84
CA PRO A 577 24.47 -52.21 -5.78
C PRO A 577 24.08 -52.70 -7.18
N ALA A 578 24.37 -53.98 -7.44
CA ALA A 578 23.91 -54.75 -8.60
C ALA A 578 22.40 -55.11 -8.49
N PRO A 579 21.72 -55.38 -9.62
CA PRO A 579 20.29 -55.62 -9.66
C PRO A 579 19.94 -57.06 -9.25
N VAL A 580 18.99 -57.19 -8.32
CA VAL A 580 18.43 -58.47 -7.89
C VAL A 580 17.20 -58.79 -8.74
N HIS A 581 17.27 -59.91 -9.46
CA HIS A 581 16.13 -60.58 -10.10
C HIS A 581 15.19 -61.15 -9.04
N VAL A 582 13.90 -60.88 -9.17
CA VAL A 582 12.83 -61.51 -8.40
C VAL A 582 12.23 -62.64 -9.22
N GLU A 583 12.43 -63.88 -8.79
CA GLU A 583 11.61 -65.03 -9.16
C GLU A 583 10.50 -65.22 -8.12
N GLN A 584 9.28 -65.42 -8.59
CA GLN A 584 8.11 -65.79 -7.79
C GLN A 584 8.15 -67.28 -7.42
N PRO A 585 7.51 -67.63 -6.29
CA PRO A 585 6.43 -68.60 -6.33
C PRO A 585 5.09 -68.05 -5.80
#